data_AF-A0A7K2FQT6-F1
#
_entry.id   AF-A0A7K2FQT6-F1
#
_cell.length_a   1.000
_cell.length_b   1.000
_cell.length_c   1.000
_cell.angle_alpha   90.00
_cell.angle_beta   90.00
_cell.angle_gamma   90.00
#
_symmetry.space_group_name_H-M   'P 1'
#
loop_
_entity.id
_entity.type
_entity.pdbx_description
1 polymer ?
#
loop_
_entity_poly.entity_id
_entity_poly.type
_entity_poly.pdbx_seq_one_letter_code
_entity_poly.pdbx_strand_id
1 'polypeptide(L)'
;PRGGWRSEPGLPAPGELRTAVAVAVAEFRSRTGELVPERRTRTELDRIGRDIWSREIGTTRLPVRAVHAAQSLGFLRPGMPAEETALLSAGTWLRLRTPYGSVAVRRTGLAPLGLTIR
;
A
#
# COMPACT_ATOMS: atom_id res chain seq x y z
N PRO A 1 14.04 5.20 -8.39
CA PRO A 1 15.41 4.69 -8.68
C PRO A 1 15.48 4.01 -10.05
N ARG A 2 16.47 4.37 -10.88
CA ARG A 2 16.67 3.74 -12.20
C ARG A 2 17.43 2.42 -12.14
N GLY A 3 18.12 2.11 -11.04
CA GLY A 3 18.87 0.86 -10.85
C GLY A 3 18.93 0.41 -9.39
N GLY A 4 19.62 -0.71 -9.14
CA GLY A 4 19.84 -1.27 -7.80
C GLY A 4 18.64 -2.05 -7.22
N TRP A 5 17.72 -2.49 -8.07
CA TRP A 5 16.55 -3.27 -7.65
C TRP A 5 16.93 -4.71 -7.32
N ARG A 6 16.50 -5.19 -6.14
CA ARG A 6 16.65 -6.56 -5.68
C ARG A 6 15.29 -7.16 -5.35
N SER A 7 15.12 -8.46 -5.59
CA SER A 7 13.89 -9.16 -5.23
C SER A 7 13.73 -9.23 -3.71
N GLU A 8 12.52 -8.96 -3.24
CA GLU A 8 12.12 -9.09 -1.83
C GLU A 8 11.23 -10.33 -1.68
N PRO A 9 11.58 -11.28 -0.79
CA PRO A 9 10.80 -12.48 -0.59
C PRO A 9 9.51 -12.20 0.20
N GLY A 10 8.63 -13.20 0.26
CA GLY A 10 7.45 -13.18 1.13
C GLY A 10 6.28 -12.35 0.61
N LEU A 11 6.28 -11.96 -0.67
CA LEU A 11 5.13 -11.33 -1.29
C LEU A 11 3.95 -12.34 -1.35
N PRO A 12 2.79 -12.01 -0.77
CA PRO A 12 1.59 -12.85 -0.89
C PRO A 12 1.09 -12.98 -2.32
N ALA A 13 0.28 -14.01 -2.58
CA ALA A 13 -0.29 -14.23 -3.90
C ALA A 13 -1.22 -13.06 -4.33
N PRO A 14 -1.40 -12.79 -5.64
CA PRO A 14 -2.24 -11.69 -6.12
C PRO A 14 -3.66 -11.68 -5.56
N GLY A 15 -4.26 -12.86 -5.35
CA GLY A 15 -5.56 -13.00 -4.70
C GLY A 15 -5.55 -12.49 -3.25
N GLU A 16 -4.53 -12.84 -2.47
CA GLU A 16 -4.36 -12.40 -1.08
C GLU A 16 -4.10 -10.90 -0.99
N LEU A 17 -3.34 -10.34 -1.93
CA LEU A 17 -3.13 -8.89 -2.07
C LEU A 17 -4.46 -8.15 -2.30
N ARG A 18 -5.32 -8.67 -3.19
CA ARG A 18 -6.65 -8.11 -3.45
C ARG A 18 -7.57 -8.25 -2.23
N THR A 19 -7.52 -9.37 -1.53
CA THR A 19 -8.26 -9.58 -0.27
C THR A 19 -7.82 -8.58 0.80
N ALA A 20 -6.51 -8.35 0.97
CA ALA A 20 -6.00 -7.35 1.91
C ALA A 20 -6.52 -5.94 1.61
N VAL A 21 -6.60 -5.56 0.33
CA VAL A 21 -7.21 -4.28 -0.08
C VAL A 21 -8.70 -4.24 0.25
N ALA A 22 -9.44 -5.31 -0.02
CA ALA A 22 -10.87 -5.38 0.28
C ALA A 22 -11.15 -5.24 1.78
N VAL A 23 -10.38 -5.92 2.62
CA VAL A 23 -10.42 -5.81 4.09
C VAL A 23 -10.17 -4.37 4.53
N ALA A 24 -9.11 -3.74 4.02
CA ALA A 24 -8.77 -2.36 4.37
C ALA A 24 -9.84 -1.35 3.94
N VAL A 25 -10.45 -1.52 2.76
CA VAL A 25 -11.57 -0.69 2.29
C VAL A 25 -12.81 -0.87 3.16
N ALA A 26 -13.14 -2.12 3.54
CA ALA A 26 -14.26 -2.41 4.42
C ALA A 26 -14.06 -1.75 5.80
N GLU A 27 -12.87 -1.86 6.36
CA GLU A 27 -12.50 -1.23 7.63
C GLU A 27 -12.58 0.30 7.55
N PHE A 28 -12.06 0.91 6.48
CA PHE A 28 -12.16 2.35 6.29
C PHE A 28 -13.62 2.82 6.25
N ARG A 29 -14.50 2.07 5.56
CA ARG A 29 -15.93 2.38 5.49
C ARG A 29 -16.62 2.22 6.85
N SER A 30 -16.32 1.17 7.61
CA SER A 30 -16.89 0.99 8.97
C SER A 30 -16.46 2.13 9.89
N ARG A 31 -15.15 2.39 10.01
CA ARG A 31 -14.64 3.43 10.92
C ARG A 31 -15.13 4.83 10.57
N THR A 32 -15.26 5.15 9.29
CA THR A 32 -15.77 6.46 8.87
C THR A 32 -17.30 6.56 8.97
N GLY A 33 -18.01 5.44 8.83
CA GLY A 33 -19.45 5.34 9.07
C GLY A 33 -19.84 5.54 10.54
N GLU A 34 -19.04 5.02 11.46
CA GLU A 34 -19.23 5.13 12.93
C GLU A 34 -18.94 6.53 13.49
N LEU A 35 -18.32 7.42 12.71
CA LEU A 35 -18.09 8.81 13.14
C LEU A 35 -19.43 9.55 13.27
N VAL A 36 -19.62 10.19 14.42
CA VAL A 36 -20.68 11.19 14.62
C VAL A 36 -20.48 12.38 13.65
N PRO A 37 -21.55 13.06 13.21
CA PRO A 37 -21.46 14.12 12.20
C PRO A 37 -20.37 15.17 12.47
N GLU A 38 -20.20 15.58 13.72
CA GLU A 38 -19.24 16.61 14.17
C GLU A 38 -17.78 16.15 14.02
N ARG A 39 -17.54 14.83 14.02
CA ARG A 39 -16.22 14.22 13.91
C ARG A 39 -15.90 13.77 12.48
N ARG A 40 -16.86 13.85 11.54
CA ARG A 40 -16.65 13.57 10.09
C ARG A 40 -15.89 14.70 9.40
N THR A 41 -14.75 15.07 9.96
CA THR A 41 -13.87 16.12 9.44
C THR A 41 -12.80 15.53 8.53
N ARG A 42 -12.26 16.36 7.64
CA ARG A 42 -11.15 15.95 6.77
C ARG A 42 -9.96 15.41 7.56
N THR A 43 -9.62 16.05 8.68
CA THR A 43 -8.52 15.65 9.57
C THR A 43 -8.72 14.24 10.14
N GLU A 44 -9.92 13.90 10.60
CA GLU A 44 -10.21 12.56 11.12
C GLU A 44 -10.21 11.50 10.02
N LEU A 45 -10.77 11.82 8.85
CA LEU A 45 -10.71 10.92 7.69
C LEU A 45 -9.26 10.65 7.24
N ASP A 46 -8.42 11.69 7.21
CA ASP A 46 -6.99 11.56 6.87
C ASP A 46 -6.22 10.79 7.95
N ARG A 47 -6.61 10.90 9.22
CA ARG A 47 -6.04 10.09 10.31
C ARG A 47 -6.37 8.61 10.14
N ILE A 48 -7.64 8.28 9.94
CA ILE A 48 -8.12 6.90 9.72
C ILE A 48 -7.47 6.32 8.45
N GLY A 49 -7.47 7.10 7.37
CA GLY A 49 -6.85 6.72 6.12
C GLY A 49 -5.36 6.44 6.28
N ARG A 50 -4.59 7.33 6.93
CA ARG A 50 -3.16 7.10 7.16
C ARG A 50 -2.91 5.83 7.96
N ASP A 51 -3.67 5.56 9.03
CA ASP A 51 -3.55 4.32 9.79
C ASP A 51 -3.72 3.10 8.87
N ILE A 52 -4.87 2.97 8.21
CA ILE A 52 -5.21 1.79 7.40
C ILE A 52 -4.27 1.63 6.20
N TRP A 53 -4.06 2.70 5.43
CA TRP A 53 -3.30 2.67 4.19
C TRP A 53 -1.78 2.54 4.41
N SER A 54 -1.30 2.75 5.65
CA SER A 54 0.11 2.59 6.00
C SER A 54 0.50 1.20 6.47
N ARG A 55 -0.47 0.35 6.83
CA ARG A 55 -0.22 -1.01 7.29
C ARG A 55 0.50 -1.83 6.23
N GLU A 56 1.47 -2.62 6.69
CA GLU A 56 2.27 -3.51 5.86
C GLU A 56 1.53 -4.84 5.66
N ILE A 57 1.71 -5.46 4.48
CA ILE A 57 1.03 -6.71 4.13
C ILE A 57 1.94 -7.91 4.39
N GLY A 58 1.41 -8.89 5.12
CA GLY A 58 2.11 -10.13 5.46
C GLY A 58 3.40 -9.83 6.24
N THR A 59 4.50 -10.48 5.85
CA THR A 59 5.83 -10.24 6.41
C THR A 59 6.64 -9.20 5.62
N THR A 60 6.04 -8.57 4.61
CA THR A 60 6.74 -7.63 3.73
C THR A 60 6.67 -6.21 4.29
N ARG A 61 7.50 -5.31 3.73
CA ARG A 61 7.40 -3.86 3.97
C ARG A 61 6.41 -3.16 3.01
N LEU A 62 5.63 -3.91 2.24
CA LEU A 62 4.72 -3.38 1.23
C LEU A 62 3.45 -2.84 1.90
N PRO A 63 3.16 -1.53 1.80
CA PRO A 63 1.97 -0.99 2.44
C PRO A 63 0.71 -1.22 1.60
N VAL A 64 -0.45 -1.32 2.26
CA VAL A 64 -1.76 -1.47 1.61
C VAL A 64 -2.01 -0.44 0.51
N ARG A 65 -1.61 0.83 0.71
CA ARG A 65 -1.77 1.89 -0.32
C ARG A 65 -1.15 1.56 -1.67
N ALA A 66 -0.01 0.85 -1.68
CA ALA A 66 0.69 0.52 -2.92
C ALA A 66 -0.09 -0.53 -3.71
N VAL A 67 -0.67 -1.50 -3.01
CA VAL A 67 -1.52 -2.55 -3.60
C VAL A 67 -2.85 -1.97 -4.05
N HIS A 68 -3.48 -1.11 -3.24
CA HIS A 68 -4.69 -0.38 -3.64
C HIS A 68 -4.44 0.43 -4.92
N ALA A 69 -3.33 1.17 -5.01
CA ALA A 69 -2.97 1.89 -6.24
C ALA A 69 -2.80 0.95 -7.44
N ALA A 70 -2.11 -0.18 -7.28
CA ALA A 70 -1.94 -1.16 -8.35
C ALA A 70 -3.29 -1.75 -8.80
N GLN A 71 -4.22 -2.00 -7.87
CA GLN A 71 -5.56 -2.45 -8.19
C GLN A 71 -6.38 -1.37 -8.92
N SER A 72 -6.38 -0.13 -8.43
CA SER A 72 -7.10 1.00 -9.05
C SER A 72 -6.59 1.32 -10.46
N LEU A 73 -5.30 1.14 -10.71
CA LEU A 73 -4.67 1.32 -12.02
C LEU A 73 -4.84 0.08 -12.93
N GLY A 74 -5.47 -0.99 -12.46
CA GLY A 74 -5.68 -2.22 -13.24
C GLY A 74 -4.44 -3.09 -13.44
N PHE A 75 -3.37 -2.86 -12.65
CA PHE A 75 -2.13 -3.63 -12.71
C PHE A 75 -2.26 -4.99 -12.01
N LEU A 76 -3.13 -5.09 -11.00
CA LEU A 76 -3.37 -6.31 -10.24
C LEU A 76 -4.69 -6.96 -10.68
N ARG A 77 -4.64 -7.79 -11.73
CA ARG A 77 -5.84 -8.42 -12.32
C ARG A 77 -6.25 -9.70 -11.56
N PRO A 78 -7.55 -10.06 -11.54
CA PRO A 78 -7.99 -11.35 -11.02
C PRO A 78 -7.37 -12.52 -11.79
N GLY A 79 -7.09 -13.63 -11.09
CA GLY A 79 -6.55 -14.85 -11.72
C GLY A 79 -5.09 -14.79 -12.16
N MET A 80 -4.36 -13.71 -11.84
CA MET A 80 -2.94 -13.59 -12.14
C MET A 80 -2.12 -14.62 -11.34
N PRO A 81 -1.18 -15.35 -11.98
CA PRO A 81 -0.23 -16.23 -11.30
C PRO A 81 0.71 -15.48 -10.35
N ALA A 82 1.18 -16.15 -9.30
CA ALA A 82 2.03 -15.52 -8.29
C ALA A 82 3.41 -15.13 -8.86
N GLU A 83 3.95 -15.95 -9.76
CA GLU A 83 5.24 -15.76 -10.44
C GLU A 83 5.29 -14.51 -11.34
N GLU A 84 4.13 -14.00 -11.77
CA GLU A 84 4.03 -12.79 -12.58
C GLU A 84 4.10 -11.51 -11.74
N THR A 85 3.99 -11.63 -10.41
CA THR A 85 4.08 -10.51 -9.48
C THR A 85 5.38 -10.57 -8.71
N ALA A 86 6.10 -9.46 -8.65
CA ALA A 86 7.35 -9.36 -7.90
C ALA A 86 7.36 -8.13 -7.00
N LEU A 87 7.90 -8.28 -5.79
CA LEU A 87 8.27 -7.17 -4.93
C LEU A 87 9.77 -6.92 -5.08
N LEU A 88 10.13 -5.67 -5.36
CA LEU A 88 11.51 -5.25 -5.52
C LEU A 88 11.83 -4.14 -4.53
N SER A 89 13.08 -4.07 -4.06
CA SER A 89 13.58 -2.96 -3.26
C SER A 89 14.84 -2.32 -3.84
N ALA A 90 15.00 -1.02 -3.59
CA ALA A 90 16.19 -0.26 -3.93
C ALA A 90 16.37 0.90 -2.92
N GLY A 91 17.25 0.71 -1.93
CA GLY A 91 17.41 1.66 -0.82
C GLY A 91 16.09 1.85 -0.06
N THR A 92 15.61 3.10 0.04
CA THR A 92 14.32 3.40 0.69
C THR A 92 13.11 3.14 -0.20
N TRP A 93 13.26 2.54 -1.38
CA TRP A 93 12.15 2.30 -2.31
C TRP A 93 11.71 0.85 -2.32
N LEU A 94 10.40 0.66 -2.48
CA LEU A 94 9.77 -0.59 -2.85
C LEU A 94 9.08 -0.41 -4.19
N ARG A 95 8.98 -1.50 -4.95
CA ARG A 95 8.22 -1.56 -6.19
C ARG A 95 7.47 -2.86 -6.25
N LEU A 96 6.15 -2.78 -6.35
CA LEU A 96 5.29 -3.88 -6.78
C LEU A 96 5.27 -3.87 -8.31
N ARG A 97 5.77 -4.94 -8.93
CA ARG A 97 5.78 -5.13 -10.38
C ARG A 97 4.79 -6.22 -10.77
N THR A 98 4.04 -5.97 -11.84
CA THR A 98 3.18 -6.94 -12.52
C THR A 98 3.46 -6.86 -14.04
N PRO A 99 2.89 -7.75 -14.87
CA PRO A 99 3.00 -7.65 -16.33
C PRO A 99 2.33 -6.39 -16.90
N TYR A 100 1.36 -5.81 -16.17
CA TYR A 100 0.55 -4.69 -16.63
C TYR A 100 1.05 -3.33 -16.15
N GLY A 101 2.04 -3.31 -15.26
CA GLY A 101 2.60 -2.06 -14.75
C GLY A 101 3.39 -2.25 -13.46
N SER A 102 3.77 -1.13 -12.85
CA SER A 102 4.42 -1.16 -11.54
C SER A 102 4.04 0.05 -10.71
N VAL A 103 3.95 -0.17 -9.39
CA VAL A 103 3.77 0.90 -8.40
C VAL A 103 5.01 0.92 -7.54
N ALA A 104 5.66 2.09 -7.46
CA ALA A 104 6.80 2.30 -6.58
C ALA A 104 6.43 3.25 -5.44
N VAL A 105 6.79 2.87 -4.21
CA VAL A 105 6.56 3.68 -3.01
C VAL A 105 7.85 3.80 -2.22
N ARG A 106 7.99 4.90 -1.49
CA ARG A 106 9.07 5.05 -0.52
C ARG A 106 8.65 4.34 0.77
N ARG A 107 9.51 3.47 1.30
CA ARG A 107 9.41 2.93 2.66
C ARG A 107 9.39 4.12 3.60
N THR A 108 8.28 4.28 4.32
CA THR A 108 8.20 5.25 5.41
C THR A 108 8.88 4.61 6.61
N GLY A 109 10.16 4.95 6.80
CA GLY A 109 10.80 4.79 8.10
C GLY A 109 10.16 5.76 9.10
N LEU A 110 10.21 5.39 10.36
CA LEU A 110 9.79 6.14 11.55
C LEU A 110 10.66 7.42 11.72
N ALA A 111 10.70 8.29 10.72
CA ALA A 111 11.31 9.60 10.81
C ALA A 111 10.22 10.57 11.32
N PRO A 112 10.37 11.18 12.52
CA PRO A 112 9.55 12.33 12.83
C PRO A 112 9.82 13.36 11.75
N LEU A 113 8.76 13.86 11.13
CA LEU A 113 8.85 14.90 10.10
C LEU A 113 9.36 16.19 10.76
N GLY A 114 10.69 16.30 10.89
CA GLY A 114 11.37 17.57 10.99
C GLY A 114 11.29 18.26 9.63
N LEU A 115 10.22 19.01 9.43
CA LEU A 115 10.12 19.95 8.31
C LEU A 115 11.16 21.06 8.58
N THR A 116 12.27 21.04 7.85
CA THR A 116 13.15 22.21 7.73
C THR A 116 12.84 22.84 6.38
N ILE A 117 12.26 24.03 6.41
CA ILE A 117 12.21 24.92 5.24
C ILE A 117 13.54 25.67 5.25
N ARG A 118 14.27 25.65 4.15
CA ARG A 118 15.31 26.63 3.84
C ARG A 118 14.82 27.49 2.69
#